data_AF-A0A6B1FY26-F1
#
_entry.id   AF-A0A6B1FY26-F1
#
_cell.length_a   1.000
_cell.length_b   1.000
_cell.length_c   1.000
_cell.angle_alpha   90.00
_cell.angle_beta   90.00
_cell.angle_gamma   90.00
#
_symmetry.space_group_name_H-M   'P 1'
#
loop_
_entity.id
_entity.type
_entity.pdbx_description
1 polymer ?
#
loop_
_entity_poly.entity_id
_entity_poly.type
_entity_poly.pdbx_seq_one_letter_code
_entity_poly.pdbx_strand_id
1 'polypeptide(L)'
;MGWANQLGKDSRGSRPRCVLLVDGGKEEVAGRLTRLVGVDGVTVTGDDIWMPGGKPVQREDGSWDATVAEEVELDKPNDLLPLGISERLGNWWLAVSENDPRTPNWDIASTCTVRGRKALLLVEAKAHWNEVARSSKGKRLGKPASNGTLKNHEKIGEAIGEAAVGLRTVTGGRWGISRDSHYQLSNRFAWSWKLASLGVPVVLVYLGFLYATDIAKGGNLFHSEAHWERVVRGHCEGVIDNGCWESWLDVDGAPLIPLIRALDQPFRNDEN
;
A
#
# COMPACT_ATOMS: atom_id res chain seq x y z
N MET A 1 7.11 -6.21 27.82
CA MET A 1 7.53 -6.17 26.39
C MET A 1 6.56 -5.26 25.68
N GLY A 2 7.03 -4.24 24.97
CA GLY A 2 6.14 -3.29 24.28
C GLY A 2 5.36 -3.92 23.12
N TRP A 3 4.23 -3.32 22.76
CA TRP A 3 3.32 -3.77 21.70
C TRP A 3 4.04 -4.00 20.36
N ALA A 4 5.07 -3.21 20.05
CA ALA A 4 5.77 -3.30 18.76
C ALA A 4 6.48 -4.64 18.58
N ASN A 5 6.90 -5.30 19.67
CA ASN A 5 7.50 -6.63 19.61
C ASN A 5 6.50 -7.70 19.15
N GLN A 6 5.19 -7.45 19.29
CA GLN A 6 4.13 -8.36 18.88
C GLN A 6 3.87 -8.32 17.38
N LEU A 7 4.43 -7.34 16.67
CA LEU A 7 4.39 -7.28 15.20
C LEU A 7 5.32 -8.32 14.54
N GLY A 8 6.11 -9.06 15.32
CA GLY A 8 6.98 -10.12 14.83
C GLY A 8 8.20 -9.60 14.05
N LYS A 9 8.48 -10.22 12.89
CA LYS A 9 9.66 -9.89 12.05
C LYS A 9 9.63 -8.45 11.52
N ASP A 10 8.44 -7.85 11.48
CA ASP A 10 8.18 -6.50 10.95
C ASP A 10 7.98 -5.49 12.08
N SER A 11 8.46 -5.79 13.29
CA SER A 11 8.63 -4.84 14.40
C SER A 11 9.63 -3.71 14.10
N ARG A 12 10.18 -3.68 12.88
CA ARG A 12 11.11 -2.69 12.32
C ARG A 12 10.60 -2.27 10.93
N GLY A 13 10.88 -1.04 10.53
CA GLY A 13 10.47 -0.49 9.23
C GLY A 13 9.30 0.49 9.36
N SER A 14 8.51 0.61 8.29
CA SER A 14 7.30 1.44 8.24
C SER A 14 6.18 0.93 9.14
N ARG A 15 6.03 -0.40 9.26
CA ARG A 15 4.86 -1.05 9.87
C ARG A 15 4.48 -0.53 11.27
N PRO A 16 5.39 -0.39 12.25
CA PRO A 16 5.01 0.16 13.55
C PRO A 16 4.45 1.59 13.46
N ARG A 17 4.95 2.41 12.52
CA ARG A 17 4.42 3.76 12.32
C ARG A 17 3.08 3.77 11.60
N CYS A 18 2.86 2.84 10.66
CA CYS A 18 1.54 2.64 10.04
C CYS A 18 0.50 2.30 11.11
N VAL A 19 0.84 1.36 11.99
CA VAL A 19 0.01 0.98 13.13
C VAL A 19 -0.27 2.17 14.06
N LEU A 20 0.74 2.96 14.42
CA LEU A 20 0.55 4.17 15.24
C LEU A 20 -0.32 5.23 14.55
N LEU A 21 -0.21 5.38 13.23
CA LEU A 21 -0.99 6.35 12.47
C LEU A 21 -2.49 6.05 12.54
N VAL A 22 -2.86 4.77 12.62
CA VAL A 22 -4.25 4.29 12.66
C VAL A 22 -4.72 3.82 14.04
N ASP A 23 -3.93 4.07 15.09
CA ASP A 23 -4.27 3.73 16.47
C ASP A 23 -5.03 4.86 17.19
N GLY A 24 -6.06 4.52 17.96
CA GLY A 24 -6.82 5.48 18.77
C GLY A 24 -8.29 5.61 18.35
N GLY A 25 -8.91 6.75 18.69
CA GLY A 25 -10.33 6.99 18.43
C GLY A 25 -10.65 7.12 16.95
N LYS A 26 -11.80 6.59 16.52
CA LYS A 26 -12.18 6.53 15.10
C LYS A 26 -12.15 7.88 14.38
N GLU A 27 -12.70 8.93 14.99
CA GLU A 27 -12.69 10.29 14.42
C GLU A 27 -11.28 10.88 14.34
N GLU A 28 -10.41 10.55 15.29
CA GLU A 28 -9.03 11.02 15.28
C GLU A 28 -8.23 10.37 14.15
N VAL A 29 -8.38 9.04 13.99
CA VAL A 29 -7.77 8.27 12.89
C VAL A 29 -8.27 8.78 11.54
N ALA A 30 -9.59 8.91 11.38
CA ALA A 30 -10.22 9.44 10.18
C ALA A 30 -9.70 10.85 9.82
N GLY A 31 -9.57 11.72 10.83
CA GLY A 31 -8.97 13.04 10.67
C GLY A 31 -7.50 12.99 10.23
N ARG A 32 -6.68 12.06 10.77
CA ARG A 32 -5.29 11.87 10.35
C ARG A 32 -5.19 11.35 8.92
N LEU A 33 -6.00 10.35 8.54
CA LEU A 33 -6.01 9.81 7.17
C LEU A 33 -6.51 10.83 6.14
N THR A 34 -7.54 11.61 6.47
CA THR A 34 -8.01 12.71 5.60
C THR A 34 -6.92 13.77 5.39
N ARG A 35 -6.22 14.17 6.46
CA ARG A 35 -5.09 15.11 6.37
C ARG A 35 -3.91 14.52 5.59
N LEU A 36 -3.62 13.23 5.75
CA LEU A 36 -2.59 12.53 4.99
C LEU A 36 -2.89 12.61 3.49
N VAL A 37 -4.14 12.37 3.08
CA VAL A 37 -4.53 12.48 1.67
C VAL A 37 -4.40 13.93 1.20
N GLY A 38 -5.01 14.88 1.92
CA GLY A 38 -4.86 16.31 1.62
C GLY A 38 -5.35 16.71 0.22
N VAL A 39 -6.37 16.02 -0.30
CA VAL A 39 -6.98 16.30 -1.61
C VAL A 39 -8.45 16.66 -1.41
N ASP A 40 -8.87 17.79 -1.98
CA ASP A 40 -10.26 18.23 -1.92
C ASP A 40 -11.22 17.19 -2.52
N GLY A 41 -12.32 16.96 -1.80
CA GLY A 41 -13.30 15.95 -2.19
C GLY A 41 -12.89 14.51 -1.87
N VAL A 42 -11.78 14.28 -1.16
CA VAL A 42 -11.49 13.00 -0.51
C VAL A 42 -11.68 13.13 1.00
N THR A 43 -12.41 12.18 1.59
CA THR A 43 -12.67 12.21 3.04
C THR A 43 -12.72 10.79 3.60
N VAL A 44 -12.11 10.61 4.76
CA VAL A 44 -12.27 9.45 5.64
C VAL A 44 -13.04 9.92 6.88
N THR A 45 -14.00 9.13 7.33
CA THR A 45 -14.88 9.41 8.48
C THR A 45 -14.76 8.31 9.54
N GLY A 46 -15.28 8.52 10.76
CA GLY A 46 -15.30 7.48 11.79
C GLY A 46 -16.16 6.25 11.44
N ASP A 47 -17.01 6.34 10.43
CA ASP A 47 -17.79 5.22 9.90
C ASP A 47 -17.04 4.39 8.85
N ASP A 48 -15.90 4.90 8.35
CA ASP A 48 -15.06 4.14 7.44
C ASP A 48 -14.27 3.05 8.18
N ILE A 49 -13.84 2.06 7.41
CA ILE A 49 -13.10 0.90 7.91
C ILE A 49 -11.66 1.03 7.46
N TRP A 50 -10.71 0.60 8.27
CA TRP A 50 -9.29 0.55 7.90
C TRP A 50 -8.58 -0.68 8.46
N MET A 51 -7.52 -1.08 7.78
CA MET A 51 -6.62 -2.16 8.17
C MET A 51 -5.17 -1.69 7.94
N PRO A 52 -4.24 -1.90 8.90
CA PRO A 52 -4.47 -2.41 10.26
C PRO A 52 -5.39 -1.50 11.06
N GLY A 53 -6.06 -2.04 12.09
CA GLY A 53 -7.01 -1.32 12.95
C GLY A 53 -6.39 -0.59 14.14
N GLY A 54 -5.09 -0.80 14.41
CA GLY A 54 -4.38 -0.16 15.53
C GLY A 54 -3.31 -1.06 16.14
N LYS A 55 -2.81 -0.68 17.33
CA LYS A 55 -1.79 -1.43 18.06
C LYS A 55 -2.32 -2.80 18.49
N PRO A 56 -1.46 -3.85 18.54
CA PRO A 56 -1.77 -5.08 19.26
C PRO A 56 -2.26 -4.77 20.67
N VAL A 57 -3.28 -5.48 21.13
CA VAL A 57 -3.92 -5.23 22.43
C VAL A 57 -3.55 -6.35 23.39
N GLN A 58 -3.13 -6.00 24.60
CA GLN A 58 -2.94 -6.99 25.65
C GLN A 58 -4.29 -7.37 26.26
N ARG A 59 -4.59 -8.67 26.29
CA ARG A 59 -5.79 -9.25 26.90
C ARG A 59 -5.62 -9.38 28.41
N GLU A 60 -6.73 -9.57 29.12
CA GLU A 60 -6.73 -9.70 30.59
C GLU A 60 -5.87 -10.86 31.12
N ASP A 61 -5.74 -11.94 30.33
CA ASP A 61 -4.91 -13.10 30.65
C ASP A 61 -3.40 -12.87 30.40
N GLY A 62 -3.03 -11.67 29.98
CA GLY A 62 -1.66 -11.27 29.65
C GLY A 62 -1.20 -11.65 28.24
N SER A 63 -2.02 -12.38 27.46
CA SER A 63 -1.74 -12.66 26.05
C SER A 63 -1.94 -11.42 25.18
N TRP A 64 -1.39 -11.43 23.96
CA TRP A 64 -1.53 -10.33 23.02
C TRP A 64 -2.42 -10.72 21.85
N ASP A 65 -3.33 -9.82 21.50
CA ASP A 65 -4.07 -9.85 20.25
C ASP A 65 -3.36 -9.00 19.21
N ALA A 66 -2.68 -9.65 18.27
CA ALA A 66 -1.98 -8.99 17.17
C ALA A 66 -2.80 -8.90 15.89
N THR A 67 -4.01 -9.48 15.82
CA THR A 67 -4.79 -9.53 14.57
C THR A 67 -5.26 -8.14 14.14
N VAL A 68 -5.48 -7.25 15.12
CA VAL A 68 -5.79 -5.83 14.87
C VAL A 68 -4.66 -5.09 14.13
N ALA A 69 -3.43 -5.61 14.17
CA ALA A 69 -2.27 -5.03 13.49
C ALA A 69 -1.93 -5.75 12.16
N GLU A 70 -2.84 -6.58 11.65
CA GLU A 70 -2.68 -7.25 10.36
C GLU A 70 -2.94 -6.30 9.19
N GLU A 71 -2.06 -6.39 8.20
CA GLU A 71 -2.21 -5.71 6.91
C GLU A 71 -3.18 -6.50 6.03
N VAL A 72 -3.89 -5.82 5.14
CA VAL A 72 -4.90 -6.47 4.30
C VAL A 72 -4.30 -7.03 3.00
N GLU A 73 -4.76 -8.22 2.62
CA GLU A 73 -4.67 -8.77 1.27
C GLU A 73 -6.05 -8.65 0.61
N LEU A 74 -6.20 -7.75 -0.37
CA LEU A 74 -7.51 -7.33 -0.87
C LEU A 74 -8.26 -8.40 -1.69
N ASP A 75 -7.59 -9.44 -2.16
CA ASP A 75 -8.21 -10.60 -2.80
C ASP A 75 -8.79 -11.63 -1.81
N LYS A 76 -8.43 -11.53 -0.53
CA LYS A 76 -8.99 -12.37 0.54
C LYS A 76 -10.25 -11.72 1.14
N PRO A 77 -11.13 -12.50 1.80
CA PRO A 77 -12.27 -11.93 2.51
C PRO A 77 -11.84 -10.85 3.51
N ASN A 78 -12.42 -9.66 3.39
CA ASN A 78 -12.16 -8.50 4.23
C ASN A 78 -13.37 -7.56 4.19
N ASP A 79 -13.42 -6.59 5.11
CA ASP A 79 -14.54 -5.65 5.21
C ASP A 79 -14.38 -4.38 4.35
N LEU A 80 -13.23 -4.21 3.67
CA LEU A 80 -12.95 -3.05 2.82
C LEU A 80 -13.55 -3.19 1.41
N LEU A 81 -13.72 -4.42 0.93
CA LEU A 81 -14.19 -4.72 -0.42
C LEU A 81 -15.32 -5.76 -0.42
N PRO A 82 -16.34 -5.61 -1.28
CA PRO A 82 -17.30 -6.69 -1.52
C PRO A 82 -16.60 -7.95 -2.02
N LEU A 83 -17.02 -9.12 -1.51
CA LEU A 83 -16.42 -10.43 -1.84
C LEU A 83 -16.27 -10.65 -3.36
N GLY A 84 -17.28 -10.30 -4.15
CA GLY A 84 -17.23 -10.46 -5.61
C GLY A 84 -16.17 -9.59 -6.31
N ILE A 85 -15.74 -8.48 -5.71
CA ILE A 85 -14.61 -7.68 -6.20
C ILE A 85 -13.29 -8.35 -5.81
N SER A 86 -13.16 -8.80 -4.56
CA SER A 86 -11.98 -9.53 -4.06
C SER A 86 -11.69 -10.79 -4.88
N GLU A 87 -12.71 -11.59 -5.18
CA GLU A 87 -12.56 -12.79 -6.02
C GLU A 87 -12.10 -12.44 -7.44
N ARG A 88 -12.62 -11.36 -8.03
CA ARG A 88 -12.19 -10.89 -9.36
C ARG A 88 -10.74 -10.40 -9.35
N LEU A 89 -10.29 -9.77 -8.27
CA LEU A 89 -8.88 -9.38 -8.10
C LEU A 89 -7.98 -10.60 -7.99
N GLY A 90 -8.34 -11.57 -7.14
CA GLY A 90 -7.59 -12.81 -6.96
C GLY A 90 -7.44 -13.60 -8.25
N ASN A 91 -8.56 -13.83 -8.96
CA ASN A 91 -8.59 -14.56 -10.24
C ASN A 91 -7.85 -13.84 -11.37
N TRP A 92 -7.79 -12.51 -11.31
CA TRP A 92 -7.01 -11.72 -12.26
C TRP A 92 -5.51 -11.83 -11.98
N TRP A 93 -5.11 -11.84 -10.71
CA TRP A 93 -3.71 -11.80 -10.31
C TRP A 93 -3.02 -13.17 -10.27
N LEU A 94 -3.76 -14.22 -9.91
CA LEU A 94 -3.26 -15.58 -9.69
C LEU A 94 -3.88 -16.56 -10.67
N ALA A 95 -3.07 -17.49 -11.18
CA ALA A 95 -3.55 -18.60 -12.00
C ALA A 95 -4.02 -19.78 -11.15
N VAL A 96 -3.41 -19.97 -9.97
CA VAL A 96 -3.76 -21.02 -9.00
C VAL A 96 -3.67 -20.48 -7.58
N SER A 97 -4.57 -20.94 -6.71
CA SER A 97 -4.61 -20.61 -5.27
C SER A 97 -3.94 -21.66 -4.38
N GLU A 98 -3.37 -22.72 -4.97
CA GLU A 98 -2.66 -23.77 -4.23
C GLU A 98 -1.51 -23.18 -3.39
N ASN A 99 -1.42 -23.62 -2.14
CA ASN A 99 -0.43 -23.19 -1.13
C ASN A 99 -0.55 -21.72 -0.67
N ASP A 100 -1.74 -21.12 -0.80
CA ASP A 100 -2.04 -19.75 -0.33
C ASP A 100 -0.96 -18.73 -0.75
N PRO A 101 -0.77 -18.53 -2.07
CA PRO A 101 0.28 -17.67 -2.56
C PRO A 101 0.06 -16.23 -2.07
N ARG A 102 1.09 -15.64 -1.48
CA ARG A 102 1.03 -14.24 -1.05
C ARG A 102 0.70 -13.30 -2.20
N THR A 103 -0.32 -12.47 -1.99
CA THR A 103 -0.68 -11.38 -2.87
C THR A 103 -0.16 -10.05 -2.31
N PRO A 104 -0.27 -8.96 -3.06
CA PRO A 104 0.02 -7.63 -2.57
C PRO A 104 -0.75 -7.30 -1.28
N ASN A 105 0.00 -7.16 -0.18
CA ASN A 105 -0.46 -6.53 1.05
C ASN A 105 -0.32 -5.00 0.96
N TRP A 106 -1.07 -4.29 1.80
CA TRP A 106 -1.02 -2.83 1.93
C TRP A 106 -0.67 -2.43 3.36
N ASP A 107 0.31 -1.52 3.52
CA ASP A 107 0.72 -1.02 4.84
C ASP A 107 -0.46 -0.39 5.60
N ILE A 108 -1.33 0.33 4.87
CA ILE A 108 -2.65 0.78 5.33
C ILE A 108 -3.61 0.69 4.15
N ALA A 109 -4.83 0.21 4.38
CA ALA A 109 -5.94 0.35 3.47
C ALA A 109 -7.18 0.83 4.24
N SER A 110 -7.99 1.68 3.63
CA SER A 110 -9.20 2.22 4.25
C SER A 110 -10.30 2.47 3.23
N THR A 111 -11.56 2.26 3.60
CA THR A 111 -12.66 2.82 2.83
C THR A 111 -12.64 4.34 2.96
N CYS A 112 -13.02 5.04 1.91
CA CYS A 112 -13.15 6.48 1.96
C CYS A 112 -14.24 6.95 1.01
N THR A 113 -14.46 8.25 0.97
CA THR A 113 -15.32 8.88 -0.02
C THR A 113 -14.48 9.76 -0.95
N VAL A 114 -14.61 9.53 -2.26
CA VAL A 114 -14.02 10.37 -3.32
C VAL A 114 -15.16 10.97 -4.12
N ARG A 115 -15.32 12.30 -4.07
CA ARG A 115 -16.34 13.06 -4.80
C ARG A 115 -17.75 12.48 -4.62
N GLY A 116 -18.10 12.12 -3.38
CA GLY A 116 -19.40 11.56 -3.00
C GLY A 116 -19.58 10.07 -3.30
N ARG A 117 -18.56 9.37 -3.83
CA ARG A 117 -18.60 7.93 -4.11
C ARG A 117 -17.74 7.16 -3.12
N LYS A 118 -18.21 5.98 -2.68
CA LYS A 118 -17.40 5.05 -1.89
C LYS A 118 -16.17 4.60 -2.70
N ALA A 119 -15.03 4.56 -2.03
CA ALA A 119 -13.71 4.44 -2.62
C ALA A 119 -12.75 3.73 -1.66
N LEU A 120 -11.52 3.48 -2.12
CA LEU A 120 -10.43 2.97 -1.30
C LEU A 120 -9.26 3.97 -1.22
N LEU A 121 -8.74 4.16 -0.01
CA LEU A 121 -7.43 4.70 0.26
C LEU A 121 -6.46 3.54 0.46
N LEU A 122 -5.39 3.49 -0.32
CA LEU A 122 -4.35 2.46 -0.28
C LEU A 122 -2.99 3.12 -0.04
N VAL A 123 -2.26 2.66 0.97
CA VAL A 123 -0.97 3.25 1.36
C VAL A 123 0.14 2.21 1.25
N GLU A 124 1.21 2.59 0.55
CA GLU A 124 2.52 1.93 0.60
C GLU A 124 3.47 2.85 1.36
N ALA A 125 4.01 2.39 2.48
CA ALA A 125 4.82 3.20 3.38
C ALA A 125 6.28 2.73 3.40
N LYS A 126 7.21 3.68 3.39
CA LYS A 126 8.65 3.46 3.52
C LYS A 126 9.21 4.31 4.65
N ALA A 127 10.23 3.81 5.33
CA ALA A 127 10.85 4.53 6.45
C ALA A 127 12.34 4.83 6.27
N HIS A 128 12.99 4.28 5.23
CA HIS A 128 14.37 4.62 4.88
C HIS A 128 14.69 4.36 3.40
N TRP A 129 15.66 5.11 2.84
CA TRP A 129 15.92 5.08 1.38
C TRP A 129 16.40 3.73 0.85
N ASN A 130 17.05 2.90 1.69
CA ASN A 130 17.52 1.57 1.28
C ASN A 130 16.38 0.63 0.84
N GLU A 131 15.16 0.84 1.35
CA GLU A 131 13.99 0.09 0.89
C GLU A 131 13.68 0.43 -0.56
N VAL A 132 13.76 1.72 -0.92
CA VAL A 132 13.53 2.21 -2.29
C VAL A 132 14.63 1.77 -3.25
N ALA A 133 15.90 1.84 -2.84
CA ALA A 133 17.00 1.35 -3.66
C ALA A 133 16.90 -0.16 -3.96
N ARG A 134 16.35 -0.94 -3.02
CA ARG A 134 16.13 -2.38 -3.20
C ARG A 134 14.88 -2.68 -4.02
N SER A 135 13.91 -1.77 -4.08
CA SER A 135 12.63 -1.98 -4.78
C SER A 135 12.74 -1.93 -6.30
N SER A 136 13.89 -1.55 -6.88
CA SER A 136 14.11 -1.59 -8.34
C SER A 136 14.19 -3.02 -8.91
N LYS A 137 14.24 -4.03 -8.04
CA LYS A 137 14.30 -5.44 -8.43
C LYS A 137 12.93 -5.97 -8.88
N GLY A 138 12.93 -6.91 -9.82
CA GLY A 138 11.77 -7.71 -10.17
C GLY A 138 11.42 -8.79 -9.16
N LYS A 139 10.24 -9.39 -9.33
CA LYS A 139 9.80 -10.59 -8.60
C LYS A 139 10.76 -11.73 -8.95
N ARG A 140 11.31 -12.39 -7.94
CA ARG A 140 12.22 -13.53 -8.12
C ARG A 140 11.48 -14.84 -7.86
N LEU A 141 11.86 -15.88 -8.60
CA LEU A 141 11.47 -17.26 -8.32
C LEU A 141 12.48 -17.87 -7.34
N GLY A 142 11.98 -18.51 -6.28
CA GLY A 142 12.79 -19.44 -5.48
C GLY A 142 13.11 -20.69 -6.29
N LYS A 143 14.29 -21.30 -6.12
CA LYS A 143 14.67 -22.52 -6.84
C LYS A 143 14.69 -23.74 -5.91
N PRO A 144 14.12 -24.90 -6.31
CA PRO A 144 13.24 -25.11 -7.47
C PRO A 144 11.82 -24.57 -7.21
N ALA A 145 11.22 -23.89 -8.20
CA ALA A 145 9.86 -23.39 -8.11
C ALA A 145 8.85 -24.49 -8.50
N SER A 146 7.71 -24.57 -7.81
CA SER A 146 6.62 -25.46 -8.20
C SER A 146 5.97 -24.99 -9.52
N ASN A 147 5.24 -25.89 -10.19
CA ASN A 147 4.49 -25.54 -11.40
C ASN A 147 3.45 -24.43 -11.12
N GLY A 148 2.76 -24.49 -9.97
CA GLY A 148 1.82 -23.44 -9.56
C GLY A 148 2.51 -22.08 -9.35
N THR A 149 3.71 -22.08 -8.76
CA THR A 149 4.53 -20.87 -8.61
C THR A 149 4.91 -20.26 -9.97
N LEU A 150 5.26 -21.08 -10.96
CA LEU A 150 5.58 -20.62 -12.31
C LEU A 150 4.37 -20.02 -13.01
N LYS A 151 3.21 -20.72 -12.97
CA LYS A 151 1.96 -20.20 -13.54
C LYS A 151 1.54 -18.88 -12.91
N ASN A 152 1.62 -18.76 -11.58
CA ASN A 152 1.35 -17.50 -10.90
C ASN A 152 2.35 -16.41 -11.28
N HIS A 153 3.62 -16.76 -11.46
CA HIS A 153 4.63 -15.80 -11.90
C HIS A 153 4.32 -15.25 -13.30
N GLU A 154 3.90 -16.10 -14.23
CA GLU A 154 3.43 -15.70 -15.57
C GLU A 154 2.18 -14.82 -15.48
N LYS A 155 1.16 -15.27 -14.74
CA LYS A 155 -0.11 -14.54 -14.59
C LYS A 155 0.06 -13.14 -14.02
N ILE A 156 0.93 -12.98 -13.02
CA ILE A 156 1.29 -11.67 -12.47
C ILE A 156 1.94 -10.77 -13.54
N GLY A 157 2.76 -11.33 -14.42
CA GLY A 157 3.36 -10.61 -15.54
C GLY A 157 2.29 -10.10 -16.53
N GLU A 158 1.34 -10.97 -16.88
CA GLU A 158 0.19 -10.61 -17.72
C GLU A 158 -0.66 -9.51 -17.08
N ALA A 159 -1.01 -9.66 -15.80
CA ALA A 159 -1.81 -8.71 -15.04
C ALA A 159 -1.16 -7.31 -14.99
N ILE A 160 0.14 -7.24 -14.70
CA ILE A 160 0.89 -5.97 -14.73
C ILE A 160 0.95 -5.41 -16.16
N GLY A 161 1.11 -6.26 -17.17
CA GLY A 161 1.10 -5.86 -18.58
C GLY A 161 -0.24 -5.25 -19.02
N GLU A 162 -1.35 -5.87 -18.63
CA GLU A 162 -2.71 -5.38 -18.85
C GLU A 162 -2.89 -3.99 -18.21
N ALA A 163 -2.50 -3.84 -16.95
CA ALA A 163 -2.59 -2.56 -16.25
C ALA A 163 -1.72 -1.48 -16.91
N ALA A 164 -0.51 -1.82 -17.38
CA ALA A 164 0.35 -0.90 -18.10
C ALA A 164 -0.31 -0.39 -19.39
N VAL A 165 -1.02 -1.26 -20.12
CA VAL A 165 -1.80 -0.85 -21.31
C VAL A 165 -2.93 0.08 -20.92
N GLY A 166 -3.74 -0.30 -19.92
CA GLY A 166 -4.87 0.52 -19.48
C GLY A 166 -4.45 1.91 -19.01
N LEU A 167 -3.38 1.99 -18.21
CA LEU A 167 -2.83 3.27 -17.74
C LEU A 167 -2.28 4.14 -18.88
N ARG A 168 -1.62 3.53 -19.89
CA ARG A 168 -1.20 4.28 -21.10
C ARG A 168 -2.40 4.83 -21.87
N THR A 169 -3.48 4.07 -21.99
CA THR A 169 -4.69 4.52 -22.67
C THR A 169 -5.32 5.72 -21.95
N VAL A 170 -5.34 5.70 -20.61
CA VAL A 170 -5.90 6.80 -19.81
C VAL A 170 -5.04 8.06 -19.84
N THR A 171 -3.70 7.93 -19.75
CA THR A 171 -2.84 9.11 -19.59
C THR A 171 -2.18 9.60 -20.88
N GLY A 172 -2.12 8.77 -21.92
CA GLY A 172 -1.28 9.02 -23.11
C GLY A 172 0.23 9.02 -22.84
N GLY A 173 0.65 8.83 -21.58
CA GLY A 173 2.03 8.89 -21.13
C GLY A 173 2.73 7.52 -21.09
N ARG A 174 3.98 7.51 -20.62
CA ARG A 174 4.76 6.27 -20.48
C ARG A 174 4.35 5.50 -19.21
N TRP A 175 4.08 4.21 -19.38
CA TRP A 175 3.97 3.24 -18.27
C TRP A 175 4.76 1.98 -18.59
N GLY A 176 5.90 1.82 -17.94
CA GLY A 176 6.85 0.70 -18.04
C GLY A 176 6.84 -0.19 -16.80
N ILE A 177 5.75 -0.20 -16.03
CA ILE A 177 5.56 -1.12 -14.91
C ILE A 177 5.69 -2.58 -15.40
N SER A 178 6.35 -3.41 -14.60
CA SER A 178 6.67 -4.79 -14.96
C SER A 178 6.80 -5.67 -13.72
N ARG A 179 6.58 -6.97 -13.90
CA ARG A 179 6.95 -7.98 -12.89
C ARG A 179 8.47 -8.04 -12.70
N ASP A 180 9.24 -7.82 -13.76
CA ASP A 180 10.67 -8.12 -13.82
C ASP A 180 11.55 -6.95 -13.38
N SER A 181 10.94 -5.79 -13.12
CA SER A 181 11.60 -4.57 -12.67
C SER A 181 10.65 -3.77 -11.77
N HIS A 182 11.16 -3.14 -10.73
CA HIS A 182 10.37 -2.27 -9.84
C HIS A 182 9.11 -2.96 -9.27
N TYR A 183 9.19 -4.25 -8.88
CA TYR A 183 7.98 -5.06 -8.65
C TYR A 183 7.00 -4.49 -7.61
N GLN A 184 7.51 -3.87 -6.54
CA GLN A 184 6.66 -3.22 -5.55
C GLN A 184 5.89 -2.05 -6.19
N LEU A 185 6.58 -1.11 -6.84
CA LEU A 185 5.96 -0.01 -7.59
C LEU A 185 4.93 -0.53 -8.60
N SER A 186 5.34 -1.50 -9.43
CA SER A 186 4.52 -2.06 -10.49
C SER A 186 3.25 -2.70 -9.96
N ASN A 187 3.31 -3.43 -8.84
CA ASN A 187 2.14 -4.08 -8.28
C ASN A 187 1.13 -3.08 -7.67
N ARG A 188 1.59 -1.99 -7.03
CA ARG A 188 0.68 -1.00 -6.44
C ARG A 188 -0.12 -0.27 -7.51
N PHE A 189 0.55 0.16 -8.58
CA PHE A 189 -0.14 0.77 -9.72
C PHE A 189 -1.05 -0.23 -10.43
N ALA A 190 -0.62 -1.47 -10.64
CA ALA A 190 -1.45 -2.48 -11.30
C ALA A 190 -2.74 -2.78 -10.51
N TRP A 191 -2.65 -2.97 -9.20
CA TRP A 191 -3.81 -3.21 -8.35
C TRP A 191 -4.73 -2.01 -8.25
N SER A 192 -4.16 -0.80 -8.13
CA SER A 192 -4.95 0.43 -8.09
C SER A 192 -5.70 0.67 -9.39
N TRP A 193 -5.05 0.41 -10.54
CA TRP A 193 -5.72 0.44 -11.85
C TRP A 193 -6.82 -0.62 -11.94
N LYS A 194 -6.56 -1.85 -11.49
CA LYS A 194 -7.56 -2.93 -11.59
C LYS A 194 -8.79 -2.63 -10.75
N LEU A 195 -8.62 -2.14 -9.53
CA LEU A 195 -9.73 -1.70 -8.68
C LEU A 195 -10.57 -0.63 -9.37
N ALA A 196 -9.91 0.38 -9.96
CA ALA A 196 -10.58 1.42 -10.71
C ALA A 196 -11.30 0.88 -11.95
N SER A 197 -10.69 -0.03 -12.72
CA SER A 197 -11.33 -0.71 -13.86
C SER A 197 -12.50 -1.61 -13.44
N LEU A 198 -12.62 -1.95 -12.16
CA LEU A 198 -13.75 -2.67 -11.57
C LEU A 198 -14.83 -1.73 -11.00
N GLY A 199 -14.66 -0.41 -11.18
CA GLY A 199 -15.59 0.63 -10.77
C GLY A 199 -15.32 1.21 -9.37
N VAL A 200 -14.24 0.81 -8.70
CA VAL A 200 -13.88 1.27 -7.35
C VAL A 200 -12.90 2.44 -7.46
N PRO A 201 -13.28 3.67 -7.10
CA PRO A 201 -12.33 4.78 -7.05
C PRO A 201 -11.18 4.51 -6.05
N VAL A 202 -9.98 4.95 -6.37
CA VAL A 202 -8.77 4.67 -5.58
C VAL A 202 -7.94 5.93 -5.34
N VAL A 203 -7.48 6.07 -4.10
CA VAL A 203 -6.43 7.00 -3.70
C VAL A 203 -5.21 6.18 -3.31
N LEU A 204 -4.14 6.24 -4.10
CA LEU A 204 -2.90 5.51 -3.88
C LEU A 204 -1.85 6.44 -3.27
N VAL A 205 -1.46 6.22 -2.02
CA VAL A 205 -0.48 7.05 -1.32
C VAL A 205 0.85 6.31 -1.18
N TYR A 206 1.92 6.94 -1.66
CA TYR A 206 3.29 6.58 -1.33
C TYR A 206 3.75 7.42 -0.14
N LEU A 207 3.78 6.81 1.03
CA LEU A 207 4.08 7.46 2.30
C LEU A 207 5.54 7.29 2.71
N GLY A 208 6.25 8.40 2.91
CA GLY A 208 7.58 8.42 3.51
C GLY A 208 7.51 8.86 4.97
N PHE A 209 7.88 7.98 5.90
CA PHE A 209 8.04 8.39 7.30
C PHE A 209 9.34 9.17 7.49
N LEU A 210 9.22 10.40 7.98
CA LEU A 210 10.35 11.28 8.27
C LEU A 210 10.98 10.92 9.61
N TYR A 211 12.29 11.16 9.72
CA TYR A 211 13.05 11.06 10.97
C TYR A 211 12.88 9.74 11.72
N ALA A 212 12.81 8.62 11.00
CA ALA A 212 12.66 7.29 11.57
C ALA A 212 13.93 6.75 12.28
N THR A 213 14.41 7.46 13.30
CA THR A 213 15.71 7.25 13.94
C THR A 213 15.84 5.93 14.69
N ASP A 214 14.72 5.32 15.10
CA ASP A 214 14.61 4.01 15.76
C ASP A 214 15.05 2.82 14.86
N ILE A 215 15.02 2.99 13.54
CA ILE A 215 15.23 1.90 12.58
C ILE A 215 16.45 2.07 11.67
N ALA A 216 16.87 3.29 11.35
CA ALA A 216 18.05 3.49 10.50
C ALA A 216 19.36 3.48 11.32
N LYS A 217 20.03 2.33 11.36
CA LYS A 217 21.47 2.31 11.65
C LYS A 217 22.21 2.95 10.47
N GLY A 218 22.73 4.16 10.64
CA GLY A 218 23.67 4.79 9.70
C GLY A 218 23.13 5.88 8.77
N GLY A 219 22.19 6.73 9.19
CA GLY A 219 21.91 8.03 8.53
C GLY A 219 21.05 7.98 7.26
N ASN A 220 20.41 6.85 6.97
CA ASN A 220 19.68 6.61 5.72
C ASN A 220 18.20 7.05 5.78
N LEU A 221 17.92 8.16 6.48
CA LEU A 221 16.57 8.63 6.80
C LEU A 221 16.01 9.60 5.76
N PHE A 222 14.67 9.69 5.75
CA PHE A 222 14.00 10.82 5.11
C PHE A 222 13.97 12.00 6.08
N HIS A 223 14.42 13.16 5.62
CA HIS A 223 14.60 14.35 6.46
C HIS A 223 13.68 15.51 6.08
N SER A 224 12.92 15.36 5.00
CA SER A 224 11.93 16.32 4.55
C SER A 224 11.01 15.67 3.53
N GLU A 225 9.83 16.23 3.35
CA GLU A 225 8.90 15.86 2.29
C GLU A 225 9.53 15.99 0.90
N ALA A 226 10.24 17.10 0.64
CA ALA A 226 10.95 17.32 -0.63
C ALA A 226 12.05 16.27 -0.91
N HIS A 227 12.69 15.73 0.14
CA HIS A 227 13.64 14.63 -0.04
C HIS A 227 12.90 13.34 -0.42
N TRP A 228 11.81 13.01 0.29
CA TRP A 228 10.98 11.84 -0.02
C TRP A 228 10.42 11.90 -1.45
N GLU A 229 9.85 13.04 -1.84
CA GLU A 229 9.28 13.23 -3.17
C GLU A 229 10.32 13.00 -4.27
N ARG A 230 11.51 13.58 -4.11
CA ARG A 230 12.62 13.38 -5.06
C ARG A 230 13.04 11.91 -5.16
N VAL A 231 13.07 11.19 -4.04
CA VAL A 231 13.41 9.76 -4.00
C VAL A 231 12.37 8.94 -4.76
N VAL A 232 11.08 9.18 -4.52
CA VAL A 232 10.00 8.47 -5.24
C VAL A 232 10.03 8.78 -6.73
N ARG A 233 10.11 10.06 -7.11
CA ARG A 233 10.16 10.48 -8.52
C ARG A 233 11.40 9.94 -9.24
N GLY A 234 12.56 9.96 -8.60
CA GLY A 234 13.78 9.36 -9.14
C GLY A 234 13.68 7.85 -9.29
N HIS A 235 13.04 7.16 -8.33
CA HIS A 235 12.77 5.72 -8.44
C HIS A 235 11.82 5.37 -9.60
N CYS A 236 10.94 6.30 -9.95
CA CYS A 236 9.99 6.17 -11.04
C CYS A 236 10.56 6.57 -12.41
N GLU A 237 11.73 7.20 -12.44
CA GLU A 237 12.32 7.77 -13.65
C GLU A 237 12.51 6.69 -14.73
N GLY A 238 12.02 6.97 -15.92
CA GLY A 238 12.07 6.04 -17.05
C GLY A 238 11.06 4.89 -16.97
N VAL A 239 10.41 4.66 -15.82
CA VAL A 239 9.39 3.62 -15.61
C VAL A 239 7.99 4.19 -15.78
N ILE A 240 7.60 5.22 -15.02
CA ILE A 240 6.27 5.86 -15.15
C ILE A 240 6.43 7.36 -15.38
N ASP A 241 5.45 7.96 -16.04
CA ASP A 241 5.41 9.40 -16.25
C ASP A 241 5.23 10.16 -14.91
N ASN A 242 6.13 11.11 -14.63
CA ASN A 242 6.08 11.92 -13.42
C ASN A 242 4.82 12.82 -13.35
N GLY A 243 4.17 13.09 -14.49
CA GLY A 243 2.92 13.83 -14.54
C GLY A 243 1.71 13.08 -13.94
N CYS A 244 1.83 11.78 -13.64
CA CYS A 244 0.71 11.04 -13.03
C CYS A 244 0.48 11.41 -11.56
N TRP A 245 1.52 11.82 -10.84
CA TRP A 245 1.45 12.16 -9.43
C TRP A 245 0.60 13.42 -9.20
N GLU A 246 -0.18 13.42 -8.12
CA GLU A 246 -1.11 14.51 -7.75
C GLU A 246 -2.18 14.79 -8.82
N SER A 247 -2.37 13.88 -9.78
CA SER A 247 -3.28 14.05 -10.91
C SER A 247 -4.31 12.93 -10.96
N TRP A 248 -5.57 13.29 -11.19
CA TRP A 248 -6.64 12.33 -11.36
C TRP A 248 -6.51 11.59 -12.69
N LEU A 249 -6.51 10.27 -12.62
CA LEU A 249 -6.57 9.34 -13.75
C LEU A 249 -8.00 8.79 -13.80
N ASP A 250 -8.70 8.98 -14.92
CA ASP A 250 -10.05 8.45 -15.09
C ASP A 250 -10.00 7.06 -15.73
N VAL A 251 -10.23 6.02 -14.92
CA VAL A 251 -10.24 4.63 -15.39
C VAL A 251 -11.70 4.19 -15.52
N ASP A 252 -12.23 4.24 -16.73
CA ASP A 252 -13.61 3.83 -17.05
C ASP A 252 -14.68 4.50 -16.16
N GLY A 253 -14.49 5.78 -15.82
CA GLY A 253 -15.38 6.56 -14.96
C GLY A 253 -15.12 6.39 -13.46
N ALA A 254 -14.12 5.60 -13.05
CA ALA A 254 -13.66 5.51 -11.68
C ALA A 254 -12.34 6.30 -11.51
N PRO A 255 -12.32 7.34 -10.66
CA PRO A 255 -11.12 8.13 -10.46
C PRO A 255 -10.06 7.38 -9.65
N LEU A 256 -8.83 7.40 -10.14
CA LEU A 256 -7.61 6.97 -9.47
C LEU A 256 -6.70 8.18 -9.28
N ILE A 257 -6.18 8.42 -8.08
CA ILE A 257 -5.15 9.45 -7.85
C ILE A 257 -3.94 8.86 -7.11
N PRO A 258 -2.75 8.87 -7.72
CA PRO A 258 -1.51 8.53 -7.03
C PRO A 258 -0.91 9.78 -6.38
N LEU A 259 -0.52 9.67 -5.11
CA LEU A 259 -0.07 10.74 -4.25
C LEU A 259 1.29 10.39 -3.64
N ILE A 260 2.14 11.41 -3.46
CA ILE A 260 3.36 11.29 -2.67
C ILE A 260 3.17 12.10 -1.40
N ARG A 261 3.27 11.45 -0.24
CA ARG A 261 3.08 12.10 1.06
C ARG A 261 4.21 11.76 2.01
N ALA A 262 4.52 12.69 2.91
CA ALA A 262 5.47 12.44 3.98
C ALA A 262 4.85 12.77 5.33
N LEU A 263 5.24 12.03 6.37
CA LEU A 263 4.75 12.25 7.72
C LEU A 263 5.87 12.05 8.74
N ASP A 264 6.03 13.02 9.64
CA ASP A 264 6.75 12.77 10.88
C ASP A 264 5.79 12.08 11.86
N GLN A 265 5.91 10.76 11.95
CA GLN A 265 5.22 9.93 12.92
C GLN A 265 6.24 9.47 13.97
N PRO A 266 6.32 10.14 15.13
CA PRO A 266 7.22 9.73 16.19
C PRO A 266 6.93 8.30 16.62
N PHE A 267 8.00 7.52 16.80
CA PHE A 267 7.92 6.18 17.35
C PHE A 267 8.39 6.21 18.81
N ARG A 268 7.50 5.82 19.73
CA ARG A 268 7.84 5.58 21.13
C ARG A 268 7.40 4.16 21.45
N ASN A 269 8.36 3.31 21.82
CA ASN A 269 8.12 1.91 22.16
C ASN A 269 7.64 1.73 23.61
N ASP A 270 7.60 2.82 24.37
CA ASP A 270 7.30 2.82 25.79
C ASP A 270 5.82 3.17 25.99
N GLU A 271 5.11 2.30 26.70
CA GLU A 271 4.03 2.71 27.58
C GLU A 271 4.60 2.59 29.00
N ASN A 272 4.29 3.58 29.85
CA ASN A 272 4.55 3.53 31.30
C ASN A 272 4.07 2.20 31.90
#